data_AF-A0A5J5N6E9-F1
#
_entry.id   AF-A0A5J5N6E9-F1
#
_cell.length_a   1.000
_cell.length_b   1.000
_cell.length_c   1.000
_cell.angle_alpha   90.00
_cell.angle_beta   90.00
_cell.angle_gamma   90.00
#
_symmetry.space_group_name_H-M   'P 1'
#
loop_
_entity.id
_entity.type
_entity.pdbx_description
1 polymer ?
#
loop_
_entity_poly.entity_id
_entity_poly.type
_entity_poly.pdbx_seq_one_letter_code
_entity_poly.pdbx_strand_id
1 'polypeptide(L)'
;MEKMAMKMLVIFVLGMNHWTCTGFPVYDYDPASLKEALSASVAKVNSQSLSPYLFRAFRSSIKRVNALDEDSLTMDLEFRIQETTCRRESEADPATCDFQRGYHVPIAVCRSTVRMSAERAQDVWVRCHWSSSSGSSSSEEKTMSKSSRFNHEYDMRRKPLYSRDSQEQEKPWPLWSL
;
A
#
# COMPACT_ATOMS: atom_id res chain seq x y z
N MET A 1 -8.05 4.05 -63.97
CA MET A 1 -8.84 3.70 -62.77
C MET A 1 -8.06 2.76 -61.85
N GLU A 2 -7.81 1.51 -62.24
CA GLU A 2 -7.25 0.44 -61.39
C GLU A 2 -5.92 0.77 -60.68
N LYS A 3 -4.95 1.36 -61.39
CA LYS A 3 -3.64 1.74 -60.81
C LYS A 3 -3.74 2.76 -59.67
N MET A 4 -4.81 3.55 -59.61
CA MET A 4 -5.06 4.48 -58.50
C MET A 4 -5.72 3.76 -57.31
N ALA A 5 -6.67 2.84 -57.59
CA ALA A 5 -7.29 2.02 -56.55
C ALA A 5 -6.26 1.15 -55.81
N MET A 6 -5.34 0.50 -56.53
CA MET A 6 -4.27 -0.31 -55.92
C MET A 6 -3.34 0.53 -55.02
N LYS A 7 -2.99 1.76 -55.45
CA LYS A 7 -2.18 2.68 -54.62
C LYS A 7 -2.91 3.12 -53.36
N MET A 8 -4.21 3.45 -53.46
CA MET A 8 -5.01 3.82 -52.29
C MET A 8 -5.15 2.66 -51.30
N LEU A 9 -5.33 1.42 -51.77
CA LEU A 9 -5.35 0.22 -50.92
C LEU A 9 -4.01 0.01 -50.18
N VAL A 10 -2.87 0.18 -50.86
CA VAL A 10 -1.54 0.08 -50.21
C VAL A 10 -1.36 1.16 -49.14
N ILE A 11 -1.75 2.41 -49.42
CA ILE A 11 -1.67 3.50 -48.43
C ILE A 11 -2.60 3.23 -47.24
N PHE A 12 -3.79 2.69 -47.47
CA PHE A 12 -4.74 2.35 -46.39
C PHE A 12 -4.23 1.19 -45.51
N VAL A 13 -3.69 0.12 -46.11
CA VAL A 13 -3.10 -1.02 -45.38
C VAL A 13 -1.87 -0.61 -44.57
N LEU A 14 -1.04 0.30 -45.08
CA LEU A 14 0.09 0.87 -44.33
C LEU A 14 -0.42 1.75 -43.18
N GLY A 15 -1.37 2.66 -43.44
CA GLY A 15 -1.96 3.54 -42.43
C GLY A 15 -2.64 2.80 -41.27
N MET A 16 -3.27 1.65 -41.54
CA MET A 16 -3.90 0.81 -40.50
C MET A 16 -2.90 0.14 -39.55
N ASN A 17 -1.62 0.01 -39.91
CA ASN A 17 -0.58 -0.53 -39.02
C ASN A 17 0.00 0.51 -38.04
N HIS A 18 -0.52 1.74 -38.04
CA HIS A 18 -0.14 2.79 -37.08
C HIS A 18 -1.16 2.91 -35.93
N TRP A 19 -2.13 1.99 -35.84
CA TRP A 19 -3.20 2.06 -34.86
C TRP A 19 -2.75 1.59 -33.47
N THR A 20 -2.54 2.57 -32.59
CA THR A 20 -2.70 2.45 -31.12
C THR A 20 -1.85 1.41 -30.39
N CYS A 21 -0.55 1.69 -30.27
CA CYS A 21 0.06 1.57 -28.94
C CYS A 21 -0.48 2.71 -28.05
N THR A 22 -1.67 2.54 -27.47
CA THR A 22 -2.08 3.36 -26.32
C THR A 22 -1.26 2.92 -25.12
N GLY A 23 -0.01 3.39 -25.05
CA GLY A 23 0.83 3.21 -23.88
C GLY A 23 0.13 3.83 -22.69
N PHE A 24 -0.34 3.00 -21.76
CA PHE A 24 -0.81 3.49 -20.48
C PHE A 24 0.41 4.13 -19.80
N PRO A 25 0.33 5.39 -19.33
CA PRO A 25 1.47 6.04 -18.69
C PRO A 25 1.76 5.33 -17.36
N VAL A 26 2.66 4.36 -17.40
CA VAL A 26 3.34 3.84 -16.21
C VAL A 26 4.30 4.94 -15.79
N TYR A 27 3.85 5.76 -14.85
CA TYR A 27 4.69 6.80 -14.26
C TYR A 27 5.86 6.13 -13.55
N ASP A 28 7.06 6.31 -14.09
CA ASP A 28 8.29 5.83 -13.47
C ASP A 28 8.53 6.66 -12.20
N TYR A 29 8.39 6.02 -11.04
CA TYR A 29 8.51 6.68 -9.75
C TYR A 29 9.87 6.33 -9.15
N ASP A 30 10.56 7.35 -8.63
CA ASP A 30 11.81 7.11 -7.93
C ASP A 30 11.57 6.24 -6.65
N PRO A 31 12.36 5.16 -6.44
CA PRO A 31 12.28 4.34 -5.23
C PRO A 31 12.54 5.09 -3.92
N ALA A 32 13.32 6.18 -3.91
CA ALA A 32 13.53 6.97 -2.69
C ALA A 32 12.28 7.80 -2.34
N SER A 33 11.58 8.36 -3.33
CA SER A 33 10.28 9.02 -3.19
C SER A 33 9.22 8.07 -2.62
N LEU A 34 9.20 6.80 -3.06
CA LEU A 34 8.35 5.77 -2.44
C LEU A 34 8.72 5.51 -0.97
N LYS A 35 10.02 5.42 -0.66
CA LYS A 35 10.52 5.21 0.70
C LYS A 35 10.11 6.37 1.62
N GLU A 36 10.18 7.61 1.12
CA GLU A 36 9.79 8.82 1.85
C GLU A 36 8.27 8.92 2.03
N ALA A 37 7.48 8.60 1.00
CA ALA A 37 6.03 8.52 1.13
C ALA A 37 5.61 7.45 2.18
N LEU A 38 6.32 6.32 2.24
CA LEU A 38 6.09 5.27 3.23
C LEU A 38 6.56 5.67 4.64
N SER A 39 7.72 6.32 4.79
CA SER A 39 8.24 6.79 6.09
C SER A 39 7.27 7.80 6.71
N ALA A 40 6.83 8.79 5.92
CA ALA A 40 5.86 9.80 6.32
C ALA A 40 4.49 9.18 6.66
N SER A 41 4.06 8.16 5.89
CA SER A 41 2.84 7.38 6.20
C SER A 41 2.93 6.65 7.55
N VAL A 42 4.06 6.02 7.85
CA VAL A 42 4.27 5.33 9.14
C VAL A 42 4.37 6.33 10.30
N ALA A 43 5.06 7.46 10.12
CA ALA A 43 5.10 8.54 11.10
C ALA A 43 3.70 9.12 11.40
N LYS A 44 2.85 9.24 10.37
CA LYS A 44 1.44 9.65 10.54
C LYS A 44 0.64 8.63 11.35
N VAL A 45 0.82 7.33 11.13
CA VAL A 45 0.19 6.30 11.97
C VAL A 45 0.69 6.40 13.41
N ASN A 46 2.01 6.47 13.64
CA ASN A 46 2.59 6.49 14.98
C ASN A 46 2.12 7.71 15.80
N SER A 47 2.05 8.89 15.19
CA SER A 47 1.53 10.11 15.83
C SER A 47 0.01 10.07 16.11
N GLN A 48 -0.77 9.34 15.30
CA GLN A 48 -2.21 9.13 15.53
C GLN A 48 -2.52 7.97 16.48
N SER A 49 -1.57 7.08 16.72
CA SER A 49 -1.77 5.85 17.50
C SER A 49 -1.68 6.07 19.00
N LEU A 50 -2.52 5.34 19.74
CA LEU A 50 -2.51 5.30 21.21
C LEU A 50 -1.61 4.20 21.79
N SER A 51 -0.84 3.48 20.95
CA SER A 51 0.08 2.45 21.47
C SER A 51 1.25 3.08 22.24
N PRO A 52 1.72 2.45 23.33
CA PRO A 52 2.99 2.79 23.97
C PRO A 52 4.23 2.41 23.12
N TYR A 53 4.07 1.60 22.07
CA TYR A 53 5.13 1.15 21.16
C TYR A 53 4.98 1.77 19.78
N LEU A 54 6.08 1.82 19.02
CA LEU A 54 6.08 2.26 17.63
C LEU A 54 5.58 1.14 16.70
N PHE A 55 4.86 1.50 15.65
CA PHE A 55 4.57 0.62 14.52
C PHE A 55 5.61 0.77 13.42
N ARG A 56 5.93 -0.35 12.78
CA ARG A 56 6.81 -0.44 11.61
C ARG A 56 6.08 -1.12 10.46
N ALA A 57 6.27 -0.62 9.24
CA ALA A 57 5.80 -1.30 8.03
C ALA A 57 6.74 -2.45 7.63
N PHE A 58 6.17 -3.60 7.27
CA PHE A 58 6.93 -4.78 6.82
C PHE A 58 6.59 -5.25 5.39
N ARG A 59 5.49 -4.74 4.82
CA ARG A 59 5.10 -4.97 3.43
C ARG A 59 4.37 -3.75 2.91
N SER A 60 4.74 -3.25 1.75
CA SER A 60 4.08 -2.13 1.07
C SER A 60 3.78 -2.48 -0.39
N SER A 61 2.84 -1.76 -0.98
CA SER A 61 2.48 -1.83 -2.39
C SER A 61 1.90 -0.48 -2.82
N ILE A 62 2.30 0.01 -4.00
CA ILE A 62 1.63 1.15 -4.63
C ILE A 62 0.31 0.65 -5.25
N LYS A 63 -0.75 1.44 -5.11
CA LYS A 63 -2.04 1.20 -5.76
C LYS A 63 -2.30 2.16 -6.92
N ARG A 64 -1.79 3.38 -6.83
CA ARG A 64 -1.92 4.42 -7.85
C ARG A 64 -0.85 5.49 -7.64
N VAL A 65 -0.38 6.09 -8.73
CA VAL A 65 0.35 7.36 -8.73
C VAL A 65 -0.38 8.30 -9.67
N ASN A 66 -0.68 9.52 -9.22
CA ASN A 66 -1.28 10.57 -10.04
C ASN A 66 -0.30 11.75 -10.08
N ALA A 67 0.28 12.06 -11.23
CA ALA A 67 0.96 13.34 -11.41
C ALA A 67 -0.08 14.48 -11.33
N LEU A 68 0.24 15.53 -10.58
CA LEU A 68 -0.58 16.75 -10.46
C LEU A 68 0.04 17.90 -11.26
N ASP A 69 1.37 17.97 -11.27
CA ASP A 69 2.19 18.98 -11.95
C ASP A 69 3.60 18.40 -12.21
N GLU A 70 4.51 19.15 -12.83
CA GLU A 70 5.89 18.71 -13.15
C GLU A 70 6.62 18.13 -11.93
N ASP A 71 6.62 18.85 -10.80
CA ASP A 71 7.28 18.47 -9.54
C ASP A 71 6.33 17.94 -8.46
N SER A 72 5.04 17.74 -8.73
CA SER A 72 4.07 17.34 -7.71
C SER A 72 3.18 16.17 -8.12
N LEU A 73 3.03 15.21 -7.20
CA LEU A 73 2.32 13.97 -7.45
C LEU A 73 1.62 13.46 -6.19
N THR A 74 0.66 12.58 -6.37
CA THR A 74 -0.07 11.89 -5.28
C THR A 74 0.16 10.39 -5.39
N MET A 75 0.71 9.79 -4.34
CA MET A 75 0.90 8.34 -4.23
C MET A 75 -0.16 7.71 -3.33
N ASP A 76 -0.94 6.76 -3.86
CA ASP A 76 -1.80 5.89 -3.06
C ASP A 76 -1.04 4.61 -2.71
N LEU A 77 -0.80 4.41 -1.41
CA LEU A 77 -0.06 3.28 -0.85
C LEU A 77 -0.99 2.36 -0.06
N GLU A 78 -0.73 1.06 -0.11
CA GLU A 78 -1.26 0.08 0.84
C GLU A 78 -0.09 -0.66 1.49
N PHE A 79 -0.03 -0.63 2.81
CA PHE A 79 1.04 -1.26 3.57
C PHE A 79 0.51 -1.96 4.82
N ARG A 80 1.27 -2.94 5.29
CA ARG A 80 1.00 -3.69 6.52
C ARG A 80 1.96 -3.26 7.60
N ILE A 81 1.40 -2.95 8.76
CA ILE A 81 2.15 -2.57 9.96
C ILE A 81 2.04 -3.65 11.04
N GLN A 82 3.08 -3.69 11.86
CA GLN A 82 3.14 -4.47 13.08
C GLN A 82 3.82 -3.64 14.19
N GLU A 83 3.45 -3.91 15.42
CA GLU A 83 4.02 -3.27 16.61
C GLU A 83 5.47 -3.71 16.86
N THR A 84 6.31 -2.80 17.35
CA THR A 84 7.75 -3.01 17.59
C THR A 84 8.10 -3.05 19.07
N THR A 85 9.34 -3.43 19.38
CA THR A 85 9.89 -3.40 20.74
C THR A 85 10.22 -1.97 21.22
N CYS A 86 10.39 -1.02 20.30
CA CYS A 86 10.67 0.38 20.62
C CYS A 86 9.46 1.08 21.23
N ARG A 87 9.68 1.78 22.36
CA ARG A 87 8.68 2.66 22.96
C ARG A 87 8.51 3.93 22.13
N ARG A 88 7.29 4.46 22.06
CA ARG A 88 6.97 5.71 21.36
C ARG A 88 7.78 6.91 21.88
N GLU A 89 8.09 6.92 23.18
CA GLU A 89 8.89 7.96 23.86
C GLU A 89 10.41 7.86 23.59
N SER A 90 10.89 6.83 22.90
CA SER A 90 12.34 6.64 22.67
C SER A 90 12.93 7.49 21.54
N GLU A 91 12.09 8.19 20.76
CA GLU A 91 12.46 8.93 19.54
C GLU A 91 13.23 8.10 18.49
N ALA A 92 13.26 6.77 18.64
CA ALA A 92 13.95 5.86 17.74
C ALA A 92 13.26 5.78 16.36
N ASP A 93 14.05 5.67 15.29
CA ASP A 93 13.54 5.41 13.95
C ASP A 93 12.82 4.04 13.90
N PRO A 94 11.51 3.99 13.59
CA PRO A 94 10.76 2.74 13.46
C PRO A 94 11.39 1.74 12.47
N ALA A 95 12.18 2.18 11.49
CA ALA A 95 12.86 1.29 10.54
C ALA A 95 14.10 0.58 11.13
N THR A 96 14.58 0.98 12.30
CA THR A 96 15.63 0.28 13.05
C THR A 96 15.06 -0.71 14.08
N CYS A 97 13.82 -0.52 14.48
CA CYS A 97 13.16 -1.27 15.56
C CYS A 97 12.78 -2.70 15.18
N ASP A 98 13.08 -3.64 16.06
CA ASP A 98 12.65 -5.04 15.95
C ASP A 98 11.13 -5.17 16.16
N PHE A 99 10.49 -6.08 15.44
CA PHE A 99 9.08 -6.42 15.67
C PHE A 99 8.86 -7.08 17.03
N GLN A 100 7.71 -6.83 17.65
CA GLN A 100 7.25 -7.60 18.81
C GLN A 100 7.23 -9.09 18.46
N ARG A 101 7.68 -9.94 19.39
CA ARG A 101 7.68 -11.40 19.22
C ARG A 101 6.65 -12.00 20.16
N GLY A 102 5.65 -12.69 19.60
CA GLY A 102 4.55 -13.28 20.37
C GLY A 102 3.68 -14.16 19.49
N TYR A 103 2.90 -15.05 20.12
CA TYR A 103 2.13 -16.07 19.42
C TYR A 103 1.00 -15.50 18.52
N HIS A 104 0.51 -14.31 18.85
CA HIS A 104 -0.50 -13.56 18.07
C HIS A 104 -0.23 -12.05 18.13
N VAL A 105 0.79 -11.57 17.41
CA VAL A 105 1.03 -10.13 17.26
C VAL A 105 0.07 -9.58 16.20
N PRO A 106 -0.83 -8.64 16.53
CA PRO A 106 -1.85 -8.18 15.59
C PRO A 106 -1.23 -7.40 14.43
N ILE A 107 -1.73 -7.65 13.23
CA ILE A 107 -1.33 -6.97 12.00
C ILE A 107 -2.46 -6.02 11.57
N ALA A 108 -2.11 -4.79 11.21
CA ALA A 108 -3.04 -3.86 10.59
C ALA A 108 -2.65 -3.63 9.12
N VAL A 109 -3.68 -3.46 8.28
CA VAL A 109 -3.56 -3.05 6.89
C VAL A 109 -3.95 -1.57 6.81
N CYS A 110 -3.03 -0.76 6.30
CA CYS A 110 -3.18 0.67 6.16
C CYS A 110 -3.25 1.04 4.68
N ARG A 111 -4.18 1.93 4.34
CA ARG A 111 -4.22 2.64 3.06
C ARG A 111 -3.87 4.09 3.32
N SER A 112 -2.95 4.63 2.55
CA SER A 112 -2.47 6.01 2.67
C SER A 112 -2.51 6.70 1.32
N THR A 113 -2.75 8.00 1.34
CA THR A 113 -2.64 8.90 0.19
C THR A 113 -1.66 9.98 0.60
N VAL A 114 -0.54 10.05 -0.10
CA VAL A 114 0.57 10.98 0.19
C VAL A 114 0.69 11.97 -0.95
N ARG A 115 0.64 13.26 -0.64
CA ARG A 115 0.96 14.32 -1.58
C ARG A 115 2.45 14.63 -1.50
N MET A 116 3.16 14.41 -2.60
CA MET A 116 4.59 14.67 -2.76
C MET A 116 4.80 15.96 -3.56
N SER A 117 5.87 16.69 -3.25
CA SER A 117 6.36 17.83 -4.02
C SER A 117 7.87 17.89 -3.92
N ALA A 118 8.58 17.94 -5.06
CA ALA A 118 10.03 17.86 -5.15
C ALA A 118 10.61 16.74 -4.25
N GLU A 119 10.12 15.51 -4.48
CA GLU A 119 10.50 14.27 -3.77
C GLU A 119 10.21 14.23 -2.25
N ARG A 120 9.57 15.26 -1.68
CA ARG A 120 9.22 15.33 -0.25
C ARG A 120 7.73 15.18 0.02
N ALA A 121 7.37 14.48 1.10
CA ALA A 121 6.00 14.39 1.56
C ALA A 121 5.52 15.72 2.17
N GLN A 122 4.46 16.30 1.58
CA GLN A 122 3.85 17.56 2.01
C GLN A 122 2.60 17.33 2.88
N ASP A 123 1.73 16.40 2.46
CA ASP A 123 0.55 16.01 3.23
C ASP A 123 0.35 14.48 3.16
N VAL A 124 -0.17 13.94 4.25
CA VAL A 124 -0.28 12.50 4.49
C VAL A 124 -1.63 12.21 5.13
N TRP A 125 -2.49 11.55 4.37
CA TRP A 125 -3.72 10.94 4.85
C TRP A 125 -3.53 9.44 5.00
N VAL A 126 -3.85 8.87 6.16
CA VAL A 126 -3.74 7.41 6.40
C VAL A 126 -4.98 6.87 7.11
N ARG A 127 -5.39 5.66 6.73
CA ARG A 127 -6.47 4.91 7.37
C ARG A 127 -6.06 3.44 7.52
N CYS A 128 -5.96 2.99 8.76
CA CYS A 128 -5.65 1.60 9.10
C CYS A 128 -6.90 0.84 9.55
N HIS A 129 -6.91 -0.46 9.31
CA HIS A 129 -7.86 -1.43 9.86
C HIS A 129 -7.11 -2.71 10.23
N TRP A 130 -7.59 -3.42 11.26
CA TRP A 130 -7.01 -4.71 11.63
C TRP A 130 -7.26 -5.75 10.54
N SER A 131 -6.31 -6.64 10.29
CA SER A 131 -6.52 -7.77 9.38
C SER A 131 -7.39 -8.83 10.05
N SER A 132 -8.71 -8.61 10.06
CA SER A 132 -9.68 -9.65 10.41
C SER A 132 -9.61 -10.76 9.36
N SER A 133 -9.32 -11.99 9.79
CA SER A 133 -9.30 -13.18 8.94
C SER A 133 -10.72 -13.62 8.56
N SER A 134 -11.40 -12.80 7.76
CA SER A 134 -12.73 -13.06 7.21
C SER A 134 -12.67 -12.87 5.69
N GLY A 135 -12.30 -13.94 4.97
CA GLY A 135 -12.23 -13.91 3.52
C GLY A 135 -13.62 -13.92 2.88
N SER A 136 -14.07 -12.78 2.37
CA SER A 136 -15.13 -12.69 1.36
C SER A 136 -14.94 -11.44 0.49
N SER A 137 -14.52 -11.65 -0.76
CA SER A 137 -14.48 -10.59 -1.77
C SER A 137 -15.91 -10.28 -2.23
N SER A 138 -16.50 -9.19 -1.74
CA SER A 138 -17.77 -8.65 -2.25
C SER A 138 -17.54 -7.24 -2.76
N SER A 139 -17.52 -7.09 -4.09
CA SER A 139 -17.45 -5.80 -4.76
C SER A 139 -18.81 -5.11 -4.68
N GLU A 140 -18.94 -4.07 -3.87
CA GLU A 140 -20.08 -3.15 -3.95
C GLU A 140 -19.73 -1.76 -3.40
N GLU A 141 -19.90 -0.75 -4.25
CA GLU A 141 -19.68 0.66 -3.93
C GLU A 141 -20.85 1.28 -3.17
N LYS A 142 -20.70 1.58 -1.86
CA LYS A 142 -21.68 2.40 -1.11
C LYS A 142 -21.03 3.45 -0.21
N THR A 143 -21.15 4.69 -0.69
CA THR A 143 -21.32 5.98 0.03
C THR A 143 -21.04 6.07 1.54
N MET A 144 -20.09 6.96 1.87
CA MET A 144 -20.10 7.90 3.00
C MET A 144 -20.74 7.47 4.33
N SER A 145 -19.91 7.09 5.31
CA SER A 145 -20.19 7.35 6.72
C SER A 145 -18.95 7.42 7.62
N LYS A 146 -18.93 8.48 8.43
CA LYS A 146 -18.16 8.77 9.65
C LYS A 146 -16.66 8.44 9.69
N SER A 147 -15.90 9.51 9.86
CA SER A 147 -14.57 9.52 10.49
C SER A 147 -14.57 8.69 11.78
N SER A 148 -13.90 7.55 11.75
CA SER A 148 -13.57 6.75 12.92
C SER A 148 -12.41 7.42 13.65
N ARG A 149 -12.71 8.30 14.60
CA ARG A 149 -11.75 8.62 15.68
C ARG A 149 -11.31 7.29 16.30
N PHE A 150 -10.02 7.14 16.56
CA PHE A 150 -9.40 5.94 17.14
C PHE A 150 -9.74 5.79 18.64
N ASN A 151 -11.03 5.71 18.96
CA ASN A 151 -11.54 5.38 20.28
C ASN A 151 -12.20 3.99 20.23
N HIS A 152 -11.38 2.95 20.28
CA HIS A 152 -11.81 1.67 20.83
C HIS A 152 -10.93 1.32 22.02
N GLU A 153 -11.33 1.88 23.16
CA GLU A 153 -10.91 1.42 24.48
C GLU A 153 -11.58 0.07 24.75
N TYR A 154 -10.99 -1.01 24.25
CA TYR A 154 -11.31 -2.38 24.66
C TYR A 154 -10.04 -3.23 24.82
N ASP A 155 -9.65 -3.35 26.09
CA ASP A 155 -9.06 -4.54 26.72
C ASP A 155 -7.75 -5.13 26.16
N MET A 156 -6.63 -4.66 26.74
CA MET A 156 -5.30 -5.26 26.61
C MET A 156 -5.04 -6.44 27.61
N ARG A 157 -6.03 -7.22 28.07
CA ARG A 157 -5.80 -8.37 28.98
C ARG A 157 -6.64 -9.63 28.72
N ARG A 158 -6.02 -10.61 28.03
CA ARG A 158 -6.29 -12.09 28.08
C ARG A 158 -7.77 -12.53 27.94
N LYS A 159 -8.10 -13.38 26.98
CA LYS A 159 -7.76 -14.83 27.03
C LYS A 159 -8.02 -15.52 25.67
N PRO A 160 -7.34 -16.65 25.37
CA PRO A 160 -7.62 -17.48 24.20
C PRO A 160 -8.81 -18.43 24.42
N LEU A 161 -9.42 -18.89 23.32
CA LEU A 161 -10.41 -19.99 23.28
C LEU A 161 -9.98 -21.05 22.24
N TYR A 162 -10.30 -22.31 22.52
CA TYR A 162 -9.54 -23.49 22.08
C TYR A 162 -10.49 -24.69 21.87
N SER A 163 -10.39 -25.56 20.85
CA SER A 163 -9.46 -25.59 19.69
C SER A 163 -10.23 -25.88 18.38
N ARG A 164 -10.04 -26.91 17.53
CA ARG A 164 -9.20 -28.14 17.46
C ARG A 164 -9.18 -28.61 15.99
N ASP A 165 -8.08 -29.24 15.53
CA ASP A 165 -7.97 -30.10 14.33
C ASP A 165 -8.31 -29.49 12.93
N SER A 166 -7.60 -29.72 11.82
CA SER A 166 -6.41 -30.54 11.53
C SER A 166 -5.62 -29.96 10.33
N GLN A 167 -4.35 -30.39 10.21
CA GLN A 167 -3.48 -30.52 9.02
C GLN A 167 -3.90 -29.86 7.68
N GLU A 168 -2.99 -29.09 7.06
CA GLU A 168 -2.22 -29.56 5.87
C GLU A 168 -1.07 -28.60 5.49
N GLN A 169 0.13 -29.17 5.31
CA GLN A 169 1.33 -28.69 4.60
C GLN A 169 1.79 -27.22 4.68
N GLU A 170 2.92 -27.04 5.38
CA GLU A 170 3.92 -26.01 5.07
C GLU A 170 4.42 -26.12 3.60
N LYS A 171 4.65 -24.97 2.95
CA LYS A 171 5.58 -24.87 1.81
C LYS A 171 6.51 -23.68 2.02
N PRO A 172 7.84 -23.88 2.04
CA PRO A 172 8.79 -22.77 2.09
C PRO A 172 8.80 -21.99 0.77
N TRP A 173 9.02 -20.69 0.87
CA TRP A 173 9.13 -19.80 -0.29
C TRP A 173 10.45 -20.05 -1.04
N PRO A 174 10.46 -19.99 -2.39
CA PRO A 174 11.69 -20.15 -3.15
C PRO A 174 12.61 -18.95 -2.95
N LEU A 175 13.89 -19.23 -2.70
CA LEU A 175 14.97 -18.24 -2.90
C LEU A 175 15.02 -17.87 -4.38
N TRP A 176 15.05 -16.58 -4.68
CA TRP A 176 15.48 -16.07 -5.98
C TRP A 176 16.88 -15.48 -5.80
N SER A 177 17.88 -16.31 -6.10
CA SER A 177 19.24 -15.88 -6.34
C SER A 177 19.46 -15.83 -7.86
N LEU A 178 19.72 -14.63 -8.38
CA LEU A 178 20.53 -14.29 -9.57
C LEU A 178 20.22 -12.83 -9.98
#